data_AF-A0A2R7PD28-F1
#
_entry.id   AF-A0A2R7PD28-F1
#
_cell.length_a   1.000
_cell.length_b   1.000
_cell.length_c   1.000
_cell.angle_alpha   90.00
_cell.angle_beta   90.00
_cell.angle_gamma   90.00
#
_symmetry.space_group_name_H-M   'P 1'
#
loop_
_entity.id
_entity.type
_entity.pdbx_description
1 polymer ?
#
loop_
_entity_poly.entity_id
_entity_poly.type
_entity_poly.pdbx_seq_one_letter_code
_entity_poly.pdbx_strand_id
1 'polypeptide(L)' 'MTKSQKEYSTQFFKDHPDIKELHLNPQGEWFTDINYANNSLPRLKNGDKEGKIETIKKGQKIEALDDDNAK' A
#
# COMPACT_ATOMS: atom_id res chain seq x y z
N MET A 1 1.89 -6.01 -3.61
CA MET A 1 1.64 -6.20 -2.17
C MET A 1 1.76 -7.66 -1.69
N THR A 2 2.39 -7.88 -0.52
CA THR A 2 2.58 -9.18 0.15
C THR A 2 1.39 -9.59 1.02
N LYS A 3 1.33 -10.85 1.49
CA LYS A 3 0.31 -11.33 2.44
C LYS A 3 0.24 -10.50 3.72
N SER A 4 1.37 -10.23 4.37
CA SER A 4 1.42 -9.45 5.60
C SER A 4 0.93 -8.00 5.42
N GLN A 5 1.17 -7.40 4.24
CA GLN A 5 0.65 -6.07 3.90
C GLN A 5 -0.88 -6.06 3.71
N LYS A 6 -1.45 -7.15 3.17
CA LYS A 6 -2.91 -7.35 3.07
C LYS A 6 -3.56 -7.53 4.45
N GLU A 7 -2.94 -8.33 5.30
CA GLU A 7 -3.39 -8.56 6.68
C GLU A 7 -3.35 -7.25 7.49
N TYR A 8 -2.24 -6.52 7.39
CA TYR A 8 -2.09 -5.20 8.03
C TYR A 8 -3.18 -4.23 7.58
N SER A 9 -3.35 -4.02 6.27
CA SER A 9 -4.35 -3.07 5.76
C SER A 9 -5.78 -3.46 6.15
N THR A 10 -6.09 -4.76 6.17
CA THR A 10 -7.38 -5.28 6.63
C THR A 10 -7.61 -4.98 8.11
N GLN A 11 -6.61 -5.22 8.96
CA GLN A 11 -6.72 -4.94 10.39
C GLN A 11 -6.79 -3.43 10.66
N PHE A 12 -5.97 -2.63 9.97
CA PHE A 12 -5.98 -1.18 10.09
C PHE A 12 -7.36 -0.58 9.81
N PHE A 13 -8.07 -1.01 8.75
CA PHE A 13 -9.42 -0.50 8.46
C PHE A 13 -10.50 -0.94 9.47
N LYS A 14 -10.26 -2.01 10.24
CA LYS A 14 -11.11 -2.40 11.37
C LYS A 14 -10.88 -1.49 12.57
N ASP A 15 -9.62 -1.19 12.87
CA ASP A 15 -9.22 -0.38 14.02
C ASP A 15 -9.45 1.12 13.79
N HIS A 16 -9.35 1.58 12.54
CA HIS A 16 -9.54 2.97 12.12
C HIS A 16 -10.68 3.06 11.09
N PRO A 17 -11.95 2.97 11.53
CA PRO A 17 -13.07 2.87 10.62
C PRO A 17 -13.36 4.15 9.81
N ASP A 18 -12.84 5.29 10.26
CA ASP A 18 -12.89 6.62 9.63
C ASP A 18 -11.98 6.73 8.41
N ILE A 19 -10.90 5.95 8.36
CA ILE A 19 -9.97 5.93 7.23
C ILE A 19 -10.56 5.13 6.06
N LYS A 20 -10.57 5.76 4.88
CA LYS A 20 -11.17 5.19 3.66
C LYS A 20 -10.15 4.58 2.71
N GLU A 21 -8.90 5.02 2.80
CA GLU A 21 -7.83 4.57 1.93
C GLU A 21 -6.49 4.54 2.64
N LEU A 22 -5.65 3.61 2.18
CA LEU A 22 -4.26 3.48 2.58
C LEU A 22 -3.39 3.46 1.32
N HIS A 23 -2.23 4.07 1.43
CA HIS A 23 -1.27 4.22 0.36
C HIS A 23 0.05 3.58 0.80
N LEU A 24 0.55 2.65 0.01
CA LEU A 24 1.80 1.94 0.25
C LEU A 24 2.86 2.42 -0.74
N ASN A 25 4.00 2.89 -0.23
CA ASN A 25 5.14 3.20 -1.07
C ASN A 25 5.98 1.93 -1.38
N PRO A 26 6.88 1.99 -2.39
CA PRO A 26 7.77 0.87 -2.70
C PRO A 26 8.68 0.43 -1.56
N GLN A 27 8.92 1.29 -0.57
CA GLN A 27 9.74 1.02 0.62
C GLN A 27 9.00 0.21 1.68
N GLY A 28 7.67 0.03 1.55
CA GLY A 28 6.86 -0.70 2.50
C GLY A 28 6.20 0.15 3.59
N GLU A 29 6.25 1.48 3.47
CA GLU A 29 5.63 2.41 4.40
C GLU A 29 4.18 2.74 3.99
N TRP A 30 3.33 2.86 5.00
CA TRP A 30 1.91 3.16 4.86
C TRP A 30 1.59 4.61 5.16
N PHE A 31 0.68 5.18 4.37
CA PHE A 31 0.20 6.55 4.51
C PHE A 31 -1.32 6.59 4.37
N THR A 32 -1.97 7.50 5.09
CA THR A 32 -3.40 7.82 4.94
C THR A 32 -3.65 9.02 4.04
N ASP A 33 -2.58 9.71 3.60
CA ASP A 33 -2.62 10.86 2.69
C ASP A 33 -1.72 10.61 1.48
N ILE A 34 -2.32 10.67 0.29
CA ILE A 34 -1.66 10.42 -0.99
C ILE A 34 -0.54 11.42 -1.31
N ASN A 35 -0.62 12.67 -0.82
CA ASN A 35 0.43 13.67 -1.04
C ASN A 35 1.68 13.32 -0.25
N TYR A 36 1.53 12.89 1.00
CA TYR A 36 2.64 12.39 1.81
C TYR A 36 3.24 11.13 1.21
N ALA A 37 2.41 10.17 0.79
CA ALA A 37 2.88 8.98 0.09
C ALA A 37 3.71 9.34 -1.14
N ASN A 38 3.21 10.24 -2.00
CA ASN A 38 3.93 10.69 -3.18
C ASN A 38 5.24 11.42 -2.84
N ASN A 39 5.32 12.13 -1.72
CA ASN A 39 6.55 12.82 -1.30
C ASN A 39 7.57 11.88 -0.64
N SER A 40 7.15 10.69 -0.21
CA SER A 40 8.05 9.64 0.29
C SER A 40 8.82 8.93 -0.83
N LEU A 41 8.38 9.04 -2.09
CA LEU A 41 9.03 8.37 -3.22
C LEU A 41 10.48 8.86 -3.40
N PRO A 42 11.44 7.94 -3.55
CA PRO A 42 12.82 8.30 -3.84
C PRO A 42 12.89 9.01 -5.19
N ARG A 43 13.91 9.84 -5.35
CA ARG A 43 14.14 10.57 -6.59
C ARG A 43 15.23 9.89 -7.39
N LEU A 44 14.97 9.70 -8.67
CA LEU A 44 15.97 9.35 -9.66
C LEU A 44 16.98 10.48 -9.81
N LYS A 45 18.14 10.16 -10.37
CA LYS A 45 19.22 11.15 -10.62
C LYS A 45 18.79 12.31 -11.53
N ASN A 46 17.74 12.13 -12.33
CA ASN A 46 17.16 13.15 -13.19
C ASN A 46 16.10 14.03 -12.48
N GLY A 47 15.81 13.78 -11.20
CA GLY A 47 14.84 14.53 -10.40
C GLY A 47 13.43 13.95 -10.37
N ASP A 48 13.13 12.97 -11.23
CA ASP A 48 11.83 12.29 -11.27
C ASP A 48 11.62 11.38 -10.06
N LYS A 49 10.36 11.15 -9.68
CA LYS A 49 10.03 10.21 -8.61
C LYS A 49 10.12 8.77 -9.13
N GLU A 50 10.81 7.92 -8.39
CA GLU A 50 10.94 6.50 -8.68
C GLU A 50 9.87 5.68 -7.95
N GLY A 51 9.21 4.80 -8.69
CA GLY A 51 8.23 3.85 -8.15
C GLY A 51 6.78 4.32 -8.24
N LYS A 52 5.88 3.49 -7.71
CA LYS A 52 4.44 3.70 -7.73
C LYS A 52 3.86 3.51 -6.34
N ILE A 53 2.90 4.35 -6.00
CA ILE A 53 2.10 4.18 -4.79
C ILE A 53 0.98 3.17 -5.07
N GLU A 54 0.90 2.12 -4.27
CA GLU A 54 -0.22 1.19 -4.29
C GLU A 54 -1.31 1.72 -3.36
N THR A 55 -2.53 1.94 -3.87
CA THR A 55 -3.65 2.45 -3.06
C THR A 55 -4.67 1.37 -2.83
N ILE A 56 -5.08 1.23 -1.57
CA ILE A 56 -6.07 0.26 -1.11
C ILE A 56 -7.22 1.04 -0.53
N LYS A 57 -8.42 0.80 -1.07
CA LYS A 57 -9.64 1.37 -0.52
C LYS A 57 -10.28 0.41 0.47
N LYS A 58 -10.89 0.94 1.51
CA LYS A 58 -11.70 0.16 2.44
C LYS A 58 -12.77 -0.61 1.69
N GLY A 59 -12.85 -1.92 1.90
CA GLY A 59 -13.80 -2.80 1.23
C GLY A 59 -13.41 -3.21 -0.20
N GLN A 60 -12.25 -2.78 -0.71
CA GLN A 60 -11.69 -3.33 -1.93
C GLN A 60 -11.39 -4.82 -1.72
N LYS A 61 -11.92 -5.69 -2.57
CA LYS A 61 -11.47 -7.09 -2.61
C LYS A 61 -10.04 -7.09 -3.12
N ILE A 62 -9.10 -7.30 -2.21
CA ILE A 62 -7.72 -7.56 -2.58
C ILE A 62 -7.64 -9.06 -2.76
N GLU A 63 -7.63 -9.51 -4.01
CA GLU A 63 -7.41 -10.92 -4.31
C GLU A 63 -6.06 -11.33 -3.70
N ALA A 64 -6.11 -12.26 -2.75
CA ALA A 64 -4.95 -13.07 -2.43
C ALA A 64 -4.66 -13.84 -3.71
N LEU A 65 -3.68 -13.40 -4.51
CA LEU A 65 -3.01 -14.33 -5.39
C LEU A 65 -2.41 -15.36 -4.44
N ASP A 66 -3.07 -16.51 -4.37
CA ASP A 66 -2.71 -17.63 -3.55
C ASP A 66 -1.23 -17.96 -3.77
N ASP A 67 -0.43 -17.93 -2.70
CA ASP A 67 0.89 -18.55 -2.64
C ASP A 67 0.74 -20.09 -2.65
N ASP A 68 0.02 -20.63 -3.63
CA ASP A 68 -0.22 -22.06 -3.81
C ASP A 68 0.24 -22.50 -5.20
N ASN A 69 1.50 -22.15 -5.53
CA ASN A 69 2.21 -22.82 -6.61
C ASN A 69 3.73 -22.82 -6.35
N ALA A 70 4.14 -23.48 -5.27
CA ALA A 70 5.46 -24.10 -5.19
C ALA A 70 5.23 -25.60 -4.93
N LYS A 71 5.10 -26.32 -6.04
CA LYS A 71 5.07 -27.78 -6.11
C LYS A 71 6.41 -28.39 -5.69
#